data_AF-A0A8T1VYP5-F1
#
_entry.id   AF-A0A8T1VYP5-F1
#
_cell.length_a   1.000
_cell.length_b   1.000
_cell.length_c   1.000
_cell.angle_alpha   90.00
_cell.angle_beta   90.00
_cell.angle_gamma   90.00
#
_symmetry.space_group_name_H-M   'P 1'
#
loop_
_entity.id
_entity.type
_entity.pdbx_description
1 polymer ?
#
loop_
_entity_poly.entity_id
_entity_poly.type
_entity_poly.pdbx_seq_one_letter_code
_entity_poly.pdbx_strand_id
1 'polypeptide(L)'
;MSLAEAAQTFYGLEEYPWNAAAKSIVYMKSRLSWIFETYTDGGLVSSGQVDKFTTGAYYTYLLEMDDSGTIIGGEWVYDSDSDHPDFIWFPKAKPAADSVTSIGLSYADVSMLLAKSVACSDSSAATGSESAGSASPSAPASTAASTSGSTADSSPSVTGSASTGSGAATSTSASNSQA
;
A
#
# COMPACT_ATOMS: atom_id res chain seq x y z
N MET A 1 32.49 2.88 -8.80
CA MET A 1 33.14 4.20 -8.63
C MET A 1 34.21 4.08 -7.57
N SER A 2 35.21 4.95 -7.62
CA SER A 2 36.22 5.09 -6.56
C SER A 2 35.62 5.71 -5.30
N LEU A 3 36.34 5.61 -4.18
CA LEU A 3 35.95 6.23 -2.92
C LEU A 3 35.87 7.76 -3.03
N ALA A 4 36.86 8.39 -3.68
CA ALA A 4 36.90 9.83 -3.87
C ALA A 4 35.73 10.33 -4.73
N GLU A 5 35.38 9.62 -5.80
CA GLU A 5 34.21 9.95 -6.61
C GLU A 5 32.91 9.87 -5.80
N ALA A 6 32.75 8.83 -4.96
CA ALA A 6 31.57 8.70 -4.11
C ALA A 6 31.50 9.81 -3.04
N ALA A 7 32.62 10.09 -2.36
CA ALA A 7 32.74 11.14 -1.37
C ALA A 7 32.31 12.50 -1.94
N GLN A 8 32.85 12.84 -3.11
CA GLN A 8 32.56 14.12 -3.76
C GLN A 8 31.12 14.20 -4.26
N THR A 9 30.60 13.11 -4.85
CA THR A 9 29.28 13.10 -5.50
C THR A 9 28.14 13.17 -4.49
N PHE A 10 28.22 12.39 -3.41
CA PHE A 10 27.09 12.22 -2.48
C PHE A 10 27.21 13.07 -1.21
N TYR A 11 28.43 13.49 -0.85
CA TYR A 11 28.67 14.21 0.41
C TYR A 11 29.45 15.53 0.23
N GLY A 12 29.98 15.80 -0.97
CA GLY A 12 30.81 16.99 -1.22
C GLY A 12 32.15 16.97 -0.48
N LEU A 13 32.69 15.77 -0.22
CA LEU A 13 33.94 15.53 0.50
C LEU A 13 35.05 15.02 -0.42
N GLU A 14 36.31 15.27 -0.05
CA GLU A 14 37.48 14.75 -0.78
C GLU A 14 37.72 13.25 -0.49
N GLU A 15 37.41 12.81 0.73
CA GLU A 15 37.62 11.45 1.21
C GLU A 15 36.32 10.81 1.71
N TYR A 16 36.16 9.51 1.48
CA TYR A 16 34.97 8.75 1.89
C TYR A 16 35.08 8.36 3.38
N PRO A 17 34.22 8.89 4.27
CA PRO A 17 34.48 8.82 5.71
C PRO A 17 33.86 7.59 6.40
N TRP A 18 32.94 6.88 5.75
CA TRP A 18 32.03 5.95 6.42
C TRP A 18 32.65 4.59 6.74
N ASN A 19 33.50 4.07 5.86
CA ASN A 19 34.17 2.79 6.07
C ASN A 19 35.58 2.77 5.48
N ALA A 20 36.59 2.80 6.36
CA ALA A 20 38.00 2.76 5.96
C ALA A 20 38.42 1.42 5.30
N ALA A 21 37.63 0.35 5.47
CA ALA A 21 37.90 -0.94 4.83
C ALA A 21 37.42 -1.00 3.37
N ALA A 22 36.53 -0.09 2.95
CA ALA A 22 36.03 -0.04 1.58
C ALA A 22 37.15 0.25 0.57
N LYS A 23 37.04 -0.37 -0.61
CA LYS A 23 38.02 -0.28 -1.72
C LYS A 23 37.38 0.27 -2.98
N SER A 24 36.11 -0.01 -3.17
CA SER A 24 35.29 0.60 -4.22
C SER A 24 33.84 0.72 -3.78
N ILE A 25 33.10 1.60 -4.47
CA ILE A 25 31.68 1.83 -4.21
C ILE A 25 30.87 1.43 -5.44
N VAL A 26 29.72 0.80 -5.22
CA VAL A 26 28.70 0.57 -6.24
C VAL A 26 27.44 1.33 -5.86
N TYR A 27 27.08 2.31 -6.68
CA TYR A 27 25.77 2.95 -6.55
C TYR A 27 24.69 2.03 -7.09
N MET A 28 23.66 1.82 -6.28
CA MET A 28 22.52 0.97 -6.60
C MET A 28 21.24 1.79 -6.55
N LYS A 29 20.40 1.61 -7.57
CA LYS A 29 18.97 1.96 -7.55
C LYS A 29 18.16 0.69 -7.74
N SER A 30 17.52 0.22 -6.68
CA SER A 30 16.71 -1.00 -6.69
C SER A 30 15.24 -0.68 -6.41
N ARG A 31 14.32 -1.57 -6.76
CA ARG A 31 12.90 -1.43 -6.45
C ARG A 31 12.44 -2.59 -5.57
N LEU A 32 11.89 -2.28 -4.40
CA LEU A 32 11.10 -3.24 -3.64
C LEU A 32 9.66 -3.18 -4.11
N SER A 33 9.05 -4.33 -4.37
CA SER A 33 7.65 -4.43 -4.80
C SER A 33 6.86 -5.24 -3.77
N TRP A 34 5.69 -4.76 -3.39
CA TRP A 34 4.84 -5.39 -2.37
C TRP A 34 3.36 -5.23 -2.70
N ILE A 35 2.52 -6.04 -2.06
CA ILE A 35 1.06 -6.00 -2.22
C ILE A 35 0.48 -5.01 -1.20
N PHE A 36 -0.41 -4.12 -1.62
CA PHE A 36 -1.17 -3.22 -0.74
C PHE A 36 -2.62 -3.70 -0.55
N GLU A 37 -3.31 -3.08 0.41
CA GLU A 37 -4.61 -3.51 0.91
C GLU A 37 -5.77 -3.27 -0.09
N THR A 38 -6.73 -4.19 -0.12
CA THR A 38 -7.96 -4.06 -0.91
C THR A 38 -9.10 -4.86 -0.27
N TYR A 39 -10.34 -4.42 -0.53
CA TYR A 39 -11.57 -5.14 -0.17
C TYR A 39 -12.14 -5.95 -1.35
N THR A 40 -11.40 -6.06 -2.46
CA THR A 40 -11.85 -6.78 -3.66
C THR A 40 -11.91 -8.27 -3.36
N ASP A 41 -13.07 -8.87 -3.55
CA ASP A 41 -13.31 -10.29 -3.34
C ASP A 41 -12.77 -11.15 -4.50
N GLY A 42 -12.55 -12.45 -4.24
CA GLY A 42 -12.14 -13.46 -5.21
C GLY A 42 -10.65 -13.82 -5.17
N GLY A 43 -10.28 -14.83 -5.96
CA GLY A 43 -8.91 -15.33 -6.08
C GLY A 43 -8.02 -14.42 -6.93
N LEU A 44 -7.56 -13.30 -6.35
CA LEU A 44 -6.83 -12.24 -7.06
C LEU A 44 -5.50 -12.70 -7.69
N VAL A 45 -4.82 -13.67 -7.08
CA VAL A 45 -3.58 -14.25 -7.63
C VAL A 45 -3.90 -15.12 -8.84
N SER A 46 -4.84 -16.06 -8.70
CA SER A 46 -5.24 -16.97 -9.79
C SER A 46 -5.86 -16.24 -10.98
N SER A 47 -6.49 -15.08 -10.76
CA SER A 47 -7.07 -14.27 -11.83
C SER A 47 -6.10 -13.25 -12.46
N GLY A 48 -4.86 -13.16 -11.97
CA GLY A 48 -3.89 -12.14 -12.38
C GLY A 48 -4.25 -10.71 -11.97
N GLN A 49 -5.29 -10.53 -11.15
CA GLN A 49 -5.68 -9.20 -10.67
C GLN A 49 -4.77 -8.67 -9.55
N VAL A 50 -3.93 -9.51 -8.96
CA VAL A 50 -2.94 -9.12 -7.93
C VAL A 50 -2.01 -8.00 -8.39
N ASP A 51 -1.74 -7.87 -9.69
CA ASP A 51 -0.90 -6.80 -10.25
C ASP A 51 -1.49 -5.41 -10.01
N LYS A 52 -2.82 -5.28 -9.99
CA LYS A 52 -3.52 -4.02 -9.66
C LYS A 52 -3.26 -3.58 -8.22
N PHE A 53 -2.88 -4.52 -7.37
CA PHE A 53 -2.61 -4.33 -5.96
C PHE A 53 -1.12 -4.46 -5.64
N THR A 54 -0.26 -4.56 -6.66
CA THR A 54 1.20 -4.57 -6.49
C THR A 54 1.74 -3.16 -6.69
N THR A 55 2.35 -2.62 -5.65
CA THR A 55 3.04 -1.33 -5.68
C THR A 55 4.54 -1.52 -5.42
N GLY A 56 5.27 -0.43 -5.22
CA GLY A 56 6.67 -0.49 -4.84
C GLY A 56 7.34 0.88 -4.79
N ALA A 57 8.48 0.93 -4.11
CA ALA A 57 9.33 2.11 -3.99
C ALA A 57 10.74 1.80 -4.52
N TYR A 58 11.39 2.84 -5.05
CA TYR A 58 12.79 2.78 -5.41
C TYR A 58 13.63 3.20 -4.21
N TYR A 59 14.72 2.48 -3.99
CA TYR A 59 15.71 2.83 -2.99
C TYR A 59 17.08 3.03 -3.61
N THR A 60 17.81 4.00 -3.09
CA THR A 60 19.16 4.35 -3.53
C THR A 60 20.18 4.18 -2.42
N TYR A 61 21.24 3.44 -2.71
CA TYR A 61 22.23 3.01 -1.72
C TYR A 61 23.62 2.91 -2.35
N LEU A 62 24.65 3.18 -1.56
CA LEU A 62 26.05 2.93 -1.90
C LEU A 62 26.46 1.61 -1.26
N LEU A 63 26.73 0.57 -2.07
CA LEU A 63 27.35 -0.65 -1.56
C LEU A 63 28.85 -0.45 -1.46
N GLU A 64 29.41 -0.75 -0.29
CA GLU A 64 30.86 -0.76 -0.05
C GLU A 64 31.43 -2.14 -0.36
N MET A 65 32.46 -2.18 -1.20
CA MET A 65 33.12 -3.42 -1.61
C MET A 65 34.55 -3.48 -1.11
N ASP A 66 35.01 -4.69 -0.76
CA ASP A 66 36.44 -4.97 -0.54
C ASP A 66 37.21 -5.19 -1.86
N ASP A 67 38.50 -5.53 -1.77
CA ASP A 67 39.37 -5.77 -2.95
C ASP A 67 38.93 -6.98 -3.80
N SER A 68 38.12 -7.88 -3.22
CA SER A 68 37.57 -9.06 -3.90
C SER A 68 36.19 -8.82 -4.53
N GLY A 69 35.59 -7.64 -4.31
CA GLY A 69 34.23 -7.31 -4.74
C GLY A 69 33.14 -7.86 -3.80
N THR A 70 33.50 -8.23 -2.57
CA THR A 70 32.53 -8.66 -1.56
C THR A 70 31.89 -7.44 -0.89
N ILE A 71 30.57 -7.48 -0.69
CA ILE A 71 29.84 -6.43 0.03
C ILE A 71 30.21 -6.47 1.51
N ILE A 72 30.72 -5.34 2.03
CA ILE A 72 31.16 -5.22 3.43
C ILE A 72 30.43 -4.11 4.21
N GLY A 73 29.54 -3.37 3.57
CA GLY A 73 28.76 -2.32 4.20
C GLY A 73 28.03 -1.44 3.18
N GLY A 74 27.68 -0.23 3.62
CA GLY A 74 27.15 0.80 2.73
C GLY A 74 26.28 1.85 3.41
N GLU A 75 25.82 2.79 2.60
CA GLU A 75 25.15 4.01 3.04
C GLU A 75 23.91 4.32 2.20
N TRP A 76 22.83 4.75 2.86
CA TRP A 76 21.67 5.31 2.17
C TRP A 76 21.99 6.67 1.58
N VAL A 77 21.41 6.98 0.41
CA VAL A 77 21.63 8.27 -0.26
C VAL A 77 20.34 8.79 -0.87
N TYR A 78 20.31 10.10 -1.15
CA TYR A 78 19.11 10.82 -1.58
C TYR A 78 17.96 10.63 -0.58
N ASP A 79 16.71 10.59 -1.07
CA ASP A 79 15.53 10.49 -0.20
C ASP A 79 15.50 9.18 0.61
N SER A 80 16.19 8.13 0.14
CA SER A 80 16.29 6.84 0.83
C SER A 80 17.06 6.89 2.15
N ASP A 81 17.75 7.99 2.48
CA ASP A 81 18.31 8.20 3.83
C ASP A 81 17.21 8.34 4.90
N SER A 82 16.05 8.88 4.50
CA SER A 82 14.88 9.05 5.38
C SER A 82 13.72 8.11 5.05
N ASP A 83 13.65 7.64 3.80
CA ASP A 83 12.58 6.79 3.28
C ASP A 83 13.14 5.43 2.87
N HIS A 84 13.43 4.60 3.87
CA HIS A 84 13.86 3.22 3.71
C HIS A 84 13.05 2.30 4.66
N PRO A 85 12.96 0.98 4.40
CA PRO A 85 12.30 0.06 5.33
C PRO A 85 13.00 0.04 6.69
N ASP A 86 12.24 0.12 7.77
CA ASP A 86 12.79 0.03 9.13
C ASP A 86 13.30 -1.40 9.45
N PHE A 87 12.54 -2.41 9.03
CA PHE A 87 12.81 -3.81 9.35
C PHE A 87 12.25 -4.76 8.30
N ILE A 88 12.82 -5.98 8.26
CA ILE A 88 12.34 -7.10 7.44
C ILE A 88 12.21 -8.32 8.36
N TRP A 89 11.08 -9.03 8.28
CA TRP A 89 10.84 -10.24 9.05
C TRP A 89 10.20 -11.32 8.19
N PHE A 90 10.49 -12.57 8.55
CA PHE A 90 9.96 -13.74 7.87
C PHE A 90 9.28 -14.66 8.89
N PRO A 91 7.99 -15.00 8.71
CA PRO A 91 7.33 -15.99 9.56
C PRO A 91 7.97 -17.36 9.32
N LYS A 92 8.35 -18.05 10.40
CA LYS A 92 9.03 -19.36 10.32
C LYS A 92 8.08 -20.51 10.00
N ALA A 93 6.82 -20.41 10.44
CA ALA A 93 5.80 -21.43 10.28
C ALA A 93 4.39 -20.85 10.43
N LYS A 94 3.38 -21.63 10.04
CA LYS A 94 1.98 -21.38 10.38
C LYS A 94 1.74 -21.55 11.88
N PRO A 95 0.65 -20.98 12.44
CA PRO A 95 0.22 -21.28 13.81
C PRO A 95 -0.04 -22.77 14.03
N ALA A 96 -0.03 -23.21 15.30
CA ALA A 96 -0.43 -24.57 15.65
C ALA A 96 -1.90 -24.83 15.25
N ALA A 97 -2.21 -26.03 14.78
CA ALA A 97 -3.52 -26.36 14.20
C ALA A 97 -4.70 -26.15 15.18
N ASP A 98 -4.47 -26.33 16.47
CA ASP A 98 -5.41 -26.18 17.58
C ASP A 98 -5.43 -24.77 18.20
N SER A 99 -4.76 -23.80 17.57
CA SER A 99 -4.74 -22.42 18.07
C SER A 99 -6.14 -21.81 18.06
N VAL A 100 -6.56 -21.28 19.21
CA VAL A 100 -7.76 -20.46 19.36
C VAL A 100 -7.34 -19.09 19.87
N THR A 101 -7.72 -18.03 19.15
CA THR A 101 -7.41 -16.66 19.57
C THR A 101 -8.22 -16.26 20.81
N SER A 102 -7.82 -15.19 21.50
CA SER A 102 -8.54 -14.69 22.69
C SER A 102 -9.98 -14.25 22.42
N ILE A 103 -10.33 -13.98 21.17
CA ILE A 103 -11.69 -13.64 20.73
C ILE A 103 -12.50 -14.86 20.26
N GLY A 104 -11.96 -16.07 20.42
CA GLY A 104 -12.62 -17.32 20.06
C GLY A 104 -12.50 -17.75 18.60
N LEU A 105 -11.57 -17.17 17.82
CA LEU A 105 -11.36 -17.59 16.43
C LEU A 105 -10.47 -18.85 16.37
N SER A 106 -11.06 -19.96 15.95
CA SER A 106 -10.40 -21.26 15.81
C SER A 106 -9.63 -21.36 14.50
N TYR A 107 -8.31 -21.58 14.58
CA TYR A 107 -7.47 -21.75 13.39
C TYR A 107 -7.81 -23.04 12.62
N ALA A 108 -8.28 -24.08 13.31
CA ALA A 108 -8.76 -25.32 12.67
C ALA A 108 -9.94 -25.05 11.74
N ASP A 109 -10.92 -24.25 12.20
CA ASP A 109 -12.11 -23.92 11.40
C ASP A 109 -11.76 -23.04 10.21
N VAL A 110 -10.92 -22.01 10.42
CA VAL A 110 -10.42 -21.14 9.35
C VAL A 110 -9.65 -21.95 8.31
N SER A 111 -8.78 -22.87 8.75
CA SER A 111 -7.98 -23.71 7.86
C SER A 111 -8.85 -24.66 7.03
N MET A 112 -9.91 -25.22 7.63
CA MET A 112 -10.88 -26.06 6.93
C MET A 112 -11.62 -25.29 5.82
N LEU A 113 -12.07 -24.07 6.12
CA LEU A 113 -12.74 -23.22 5.13
C LEU A 113 -11.78 -22.77 4.02
N LEU A 114 -10.56 -22.38 4.37
CA LEU A 114 -9.52 -22.02 3.41
C LEU A 114 -9.23 -23.17 2.44
N ALA A 115 -9.10 -24.41 2.95
CA ALA A 115 -8.88 -25.58 2.12
C ALA A 115 -10.03 -25.81 1.11
N LYS A 116 -11.29 -25.66 1.55
CA LYS A 116 -12.46 -25.76 0.67
C LYS A 116 -12.49 -24.64 -0.39
N SER A 117 -12.14 -23.42 0.00
CA SER A 117 -12.11 -22.26 -0.91
C SER A 117 -11.08 -22.42 -2.01
N VAL A 118 -9.87 -22.90 -1.67
CA VAL A 118 -8.78 -23.09 -2.63
C VAL A 118 -9.04 -24.30 -3.52
N ALA A 119 -9.71 -25.36 -3.04
CA ALA A 119 -10.00 -26.55 -3.86
C ALA A 119 -10.84 -26.24 -5.13
N CYS A 120 -11.62 -25.16 -5.13
CA CYS A 120 -12.43 -24.76 -6.29
C CYS A 120 -11.65 -23.91 -7.32
N SER A 121 -10.39 -23.51 -7.07
CA SER A 121 -9.64 -22.68 -8.03
C SER A 121 -9.27 -23.43 -9.31
N ASP A 122 -9.32 -24.77 -9.31
CA ASP A 122 -9.16 -25.61 -10.50
C ASP A 122 -10.48 -25.85 -11.25
N SER A 123 -11.61 -25.45 -10.66
CA SER A 123 -12.96 -25.76 -11.14
C SER A 123 -13.79 -24.50 -11.30
N SER A 124 -13.27 -23.50 -12.03
CA SER A 124 -14.11 -22.48 -12.68
C SER A 124 -13.39 -21.75 -13.82
N ALA A 125 -13.30 -22.43 -14.96
CA ALA A 125 -13.77 -21.86 -16.23
C ALA A 125 -15.31 -22.01 -16.33
N ALA A 126 -16.02 -21.83 -15.22
CA ALA A 126 -17.48 -21.83 -15.15
C ALA A 126 -17.92 -20.37 -15.11
N THR A 127 -18.20 -19.88 -16.32
CA THR A 127 -19.21 -18.89 -16.69
C THR A 127 -19.87 -18.16 -15.52
N GLY A 128 -19.70 -16.83 -15.49
CA GLY A 128 -20.40 -15.95 -14.55
C GLY A 128 -21.89 -16.28 -14.49
N SER A 129 -22.34 -16.80 -13.35
CA SER A 129 -23.76 -16.82 -13.03
C SER A 129 -24.10 -15.47 -12.47
N GLU A 130 -24.61 -14.59 -13.34
CA GLU A 130 -25.33 -13.41 -12.88
C GLU A 130 -26.43 -13.86 -11.91
N SER A 131 -26.44 -13.26 -10.72
CA SER A 131 -27.50 -13.45 -9.74
C SER A 131 -28.80 -12.93 -10.34
N ALA A 132 -29.72 -13.85 -10.65
CA ALA A 132 -31.08 -13.52 -11.04
C ALA A 132 -31.73 -12.68 -9.94
N GLY A 133 -32.03 -11.42 -10.25
CA GLY A 133 -32.74 -10.50 -9.37
C GLY A 133 -34.04 -11.14 -8.86
N SER A 134 -34.19 -11.19 -7.54
CA SER A 134 -35.44 -11.59 -6.90
C SER A 134 -36.53 -10.60 -7.28
N ALA A 135 -37.54 -11.08 -7.99
CA ALA A 135 -38.74 -10.32 -8.32
C ALA A 135 -39.51 -9.98 -7.02
N SER A 136 -39.72 -8.68 -6.80
CA SER A 136 -40.58 -8.15 -5.73
C SER A 136 -42.06 -8.40 -6.06
N PRO A 137 -42.90 -8.88 -5.12
CA PRO A 137 -44.32 -9.07 -5.39
C PRO A 137 -45.07 -7.73 -5.35
N SER A 138 -45.81 -7.44 -6.43
CA SER A 138 -46.67 -6.26 -6.57
C SER A 138 -47.78 -6.21 -5.52
N ALA A 139 -47.89 -5.07 -4.82
CA ALA A 139 -49.03 -4.74 -3.97
C ALA A 139 -50.22 -4.21 -4.80
N PRO A 140 -51.48 -4.47 -4.42
CA PRO A 140 -52.65 -4.00 -5.17
C PRO A 140 -52.98 -2.54 -4.82
N ALA A 141 -53.45 -1.82 -5.82
CA ALA A 141 -53.89 -0.42 -5.74
C ALA A 141 -55.23 -0.28 -5.03
N SER A 142 -55.42 0.85 -4.32
CA SER A 142 -56.74 1.41 -3.98
C SER A 142 -56.69 2.93 -3.90
N THR A 143 -57.23 3.53 -4.98
CA THR A 143 -58.18 4.65 -5.07
C THR A 143 -57.94 6.03 -4.43
N ALA A 144 -58.16 7.03 -5.31
CA ALA A 144 -58.76 8.36 -5.11
C ALA A 144 -57.86 9.47 -4.52
N ALA A 145 -57.87 10.72 -5.00
CA ALA A 145 -58.53 11.40 -6.10
C ALA A 145 -57.90 12.80 -6.28
N SER A 146 -58.06 13.38 -7.49
CA SER A 146 -58.15 14.84 -7.79
C SER A 146 -56.92 15.72 -7.48
N THR A 147 -56.48 16.69 -8.28
CA THR A 147 -57.07 17.48 -9.37
C THR A 147 -55.95 18.35 -9.98
N SER A 148 -56.06 18.61 -11.29
CA SER A 148 -55.62 19.79 -12.06
C SER A 148 -54.27 20.48 -11.80
N GLY A 149 -53.58 20.77 -12.92
CA GLY A 149 -53.10 22.13 -13.15
C GLY A 149 -51.65 22.24 -13.61
N SER A 150 -51.49 22.38 -14.92
CA SER A 150 -50.29 22.77 -15.66
C SER A 150 -49.56 23.99 -15.07
N THR A 151 -48.24 24.05 -15.20
CA THR A 151 -47.50 24.87 -16.20
C THR A 151 -45.99 24.79 -15.96
N ALA A 152 -45.25 24.68 -17.06
CA ALA A 152 -43.82 24.98 -17.13
C ALA A 152 -43.56 26.47 -16.91
N ASP A 153 -42.41 26.85 -16.34
CA ASP A 153 -41.51 27.83 -16.95
C ASP A 153 -40.15 27.87 -16.22
N SER A 154 -39.23 28.60 -16.82
CA SER A 154 -37.79 28.47 -16.88
C SER A 154 -37.08 29.56 -16.06
N SER A 155 -35.99 29.19 -15.34
CA SER A 155 -34.77 29.99 -15.05
C SER A 155 -34.92 31.42 -14.45
N PRO A 156 -33.86 32.23 -14.19
CA PRO A 156 -32.45 31.97 -13.84
C PRO A 156 -31.97 32.72 -12.56
N SER A 157 -30.73 32.42 -12.10
CA SER A 157 -29.75 33.30 -11.41
C SER A 157 -30.15 33.99 -10.08
N VAL A 158 -29.29 34.12 -9.07
CA VAL A 158 -28.31 35.21 -8.93
C VAL A 158 -27.50 35.04 -7.62
N THR A 159 -26.18 35.13 -7.76
CA THR A 159 -25.10 35.63 -6.86
C THR A 159 -25.24 35.68 -5.32
N GLY A 160 -24.14 35.34 -4.65
CA GLY A 160 -23.85 35.75 -3.28
C GLY A 160 -22.37 35.52 -2.91
N SER A 161 -21.57 36.57 -3.02
CA SER A 161 -20.12 36.65 -2.74
C SER A 161 -19.75 36.64 -1.25
N ALA A 162 -18.45 36.37 -1.04
CA ALA A 162 -17.56 36.89 0.02
C ALA A 162 -17.61 36.19 1.40
N SER A 163 -16.54 36.12 2.20
CA SER A 163 -15.09 36.35 2.07
C SER A 163 -14.51 36.16 3.49
N THR A 164 -13.18 36.05 3.59
CA THR A 164 -12.31 36.22 4.79
C THR A 164 -12.11 35.00 5.70
N GLY A 165 -10.89 34.67 6.15
CA GLY A 165 -9.62 35.39 6.05
C GLY A 165 -8.43 34.53 6.50
N SER A 166 -7.25 34.97 6.06
CA SER A 166 -5.92 34.44 6.36
C SER A 166 -5.56 34.42 7.84
N GLY A 167 -4.69 33.47 8.21
CA GLY A 167 -3.86 33.54 9.42
C GLY A 167 -2.70 32.54 9.33
N ALA A 168 -1.49 33.04 9.06
CA ALA A 168 -0.25 32.30 9.14
C ALA A 168 0.33 32.39 10.58
N ALA A 169 0.91 31.29 11.09
CA ALA A 169 2.03 31.28 12.04
C ALA A 169 2.47 29.82 12.27
N THR A 170 3.66 29.40 11.82
CA THR A 170 4.97 29.38 12.52
C THR A 170 5.20 28.10 13.34
N SER A 171 6.37 27.53 13.09
CA SER A 171 6.99 26.34 13.68
C SER A 171 7.26 26.45 15.19
N THR A 172 7.25 25.31 15.89
CA THR A 172 8.07 25.13 17.10
C THR A 172 8.45 23.67 17.26
N SER A 173 9.76 23.42 17.30
CA SER A 173 10.39 22.15 17.65
C SER A 173 10.19 21.84 19.14
N ALA A 174 9.92 20.58 19.47
CA ALA A 174 10.00 20.07 20.84
C ALA A 174 11.05 18.96 20.91
N SER A 175 12.19 19.29 21.49
CA SER A 175 13.22 18.35 21.93
C SER A 175 12.74 17.67 23.22
N ASN A 176 12.80 16.35 23.29
CA ASN A 176 12.54 15.61 24.53
C ASN A 176 13.80 14.84 24.91
N SER A 177 14.55 15.39 25.85
CA SER A 177 15.62 14.72 26.59
C SER A 177 15.03 14.18 27.90
N GLN A 178 15.22 12.88 28.16
CA GLN A 178 15.08 12.33 29.51
C GLN A 178 16.40 11.68 29.94
N ALA A 179 16.70 11.93 31.20
CA ALA A 179 17.82 11.45 32.00
C ALA A 179 17.55 10.06 32.57
#